data_AF-A0A9E2H5F2-F1
#
_entry.id   AF-A0A9E2H5F2-F1
#
_cell.length_a   1.000
_cell.length_b   1.000
_cell.length_c   1.000
_cell.angle_alpha   90.00
_cell.angle_beta   90.00
_cell.angle_gamma   90.00
#
_symmetry.space_group_name_H-M   'P 1'
#
loop_
_entity.id
_entity.type
_entity.pdbx_description
1 polymer ?
#
loop_
_entity_poly.entity_id
_entity_poly.type
_entity_poly.pdbx_seq_one_letter_code
_entity_poly.pdbx_strand_id
1 'polypeptide(L)'
;IDITHEIEPQNIDEAAFVLWYVYSNFPKKTVFVSVVDPGVGSKRNILCVETNNHYFLAPDNGLLKVIHFTEEIYLLLWLHGLQKG
;
A
#
# COMPACT_ATOMS: atom_id res chain seq x y z
N ILE A 1 -7.51 5.38 11.55
CA ILE A 1 -8.38 4.21 11.76
C ILE A 1 -7.53 3.01 11.45
N ASP A 2 -7.47 2.05 12.36
CA ASP A 2 -6.80 0.78 12.09
C ASP A 2 -7.74 -0.12 11.30
N ILE A 3 -7.24 -0.65 10.17
CA ILE A 3 -7.97 -1.69 9.41
C ILE A 3 -7.77 -3.03 10.11
N THR A 4 -6.51 -3.42 10.30
CA THR A 4 -6.10 -4.58 11.09
C THR A 4 -4.58 -4.52 11.31
N HIS A 5 -4.10 -5.17 12.38
CA HIS A 5 -2.69 -5.47 12.63
C HIS A 5 -2.44 -6.99 12.70
N GLU A 6 -3.44 -7.80 12.33
CA GLU A 6 -3.48 -9.26 12.51
C GLU A 6 -3.21 -10.03 11.21
N ILE A 7 -2.64 -9.38 10.19
CA ILE A 7 -2.20 -10.08 8.97
C ILE A 7 -1.11 -11.08 9.35
N GLU A 8 -1.17 -12.30 8.80
CA GLU A 8 -0.14 -13.30 9.07
C GLU A 8 1.26 -12.74 8.79
N PRO A 9 2.25 -13.03 9.64
CA PRO A 9 3.59 -12.47 9.48
C PRO A 9 4.11 -12.67 8.06
N GLN A 10 4.51 -11.55 7.43
CA GLN A 10 5.08 -11.51 6.08
C GLN A 10 4.12 -11.84 4.93
N ASN A 11 2.81 -12.02 5.19
CA ASN A 11 1.83 -12.39 4.18
C ASN A 11 1.35 -11.18 3.36
N ILE A 12 2.11 -10.83 2.32
CA ILE A 12 1.82 -9.69 1.43
C ILE A 12 0.50 -9.89 0.68
N ASP A 13 0.17 -11.13 0.30
CA ASP A 13 -1.03 -11.44 -0.47
C ASP A 13 -2.31 -11.28 0.35
N GLU A 14 -2.29 -11.68 1.62
CA GLU A 14 -3.38 -11.43 2.55
C GLU A 14 -3.56 -9.94 2.82
N ALA A 15 -2.47 -9.19 3.02
CA ALA A 15 -2.53 -7.74 3.18
C ALA A 15 -3.18 -7.06 1.96
N ALA A 16 -2.78 -7.47 0.75
CA ALA A 16 -3.37 -6.98 -0.48
C ALA A 16 -4.87 -7.31 -0.57
N PHE A 17 -5.27 -8.54 -0.24
CA PHE A 17 -6.67 -8.95 -0.24
C PHE A 17 -7.52 -8.15 0.75
N VAL A 18 -7.05 -7.96 1.98
CA VAL A 18 -7.76 -7.19 3.00
C VAL A 18 -7.89 -5.72 2.57
N LEU A 19 -6.81 -5.10 2.08
CA LEU A 19 -6.86 -3.74 1.58
C LEU A 19 -7.89 -3.60 0.44
N TRP A 20 -7.83 -4.49 -0.56
CA TRP A 20 -8.78 -4.54 -1.68
C TRP A 20 -10.24 -4.64 -1.21
N TYR A 21 -10.49 -5.47 -0.20
CA TYR A 21 -11.83 -5.70 0.32
C TYR A 21 -12.43 -4.48 1.02
N VAL A 22 -11.61 -3.69 1.73
CA VAL A 22 -12.13 -2.63 2.60
C VAL A 22 -12.03 -1.22 2.03
N TYR A 23 -11.08 -0.94 1.12
CA TYR A 23 -10.71 0.44 0.80
C TYR A 23 -11.90 1.26 0.25
N SER A 24 -12.75 0.63 -0.56
CA SER A 24 -13.89 1.28 -1.22
C SER A 24 -15.02 1.68 -0.26
N ASN A 25 -15.00 1.17 0.98
CA ASN A 25 -15.94 1.57 2.03
C ASN A 25 -15.55 2.89 2.70
N PHE A 26 -14.34 3.40 2.45
CA PHE A 26 -13.91 4.68 2.99
C PHE A 26 -14.29 5.84 2.06
N PRO A 27 -14.45 7.06 2.61
CA PRO A 27 -14.69 8.24 1.79
C PRO A 27 -13.57 8.44 0.76
N LYS A 28 -13.94 9.03 -0.39
CA LYS A 28 -12.96 9.50 -1.37
C LYS A 28 -11.93 10.42 -0.72
N LYS A 29 -10.71 10.40 -1.27
CA LYS A 29 -9.51 11.08 -0.79
C LYS A 29 -8.95 10.54 0.53
N THR A 30 -9.38 9.34 0.95
CA THR A 30 -8.73 8.63 2.05
C THR A 30 -7.31 8.20 1.66
N VAL A 31 -6.38 8.34 2.60
CA VAL A 31 -5.00 7.85 2.49
C VAL A 31 -4.88 6.52 3.23
N PHE A 32 -4.59 5.47 2.48
CA PHE A 32 -4.31 4.14 3.01
C PHE A 32 -2.81 3.97 3.21
N VAL A 33 -2.40 3.70 4.44
CA VAL A 33 -1.02 3.32 4.77
C VAL A 33 -1.03 1.85 5.13
N SER A 34 -0.40 1.02 4.30
CA SER A 34 -0.42 -0.44 4.44
C SER A 34 1.01 -0.98 4.48
N VAL A 35 1.38 -1.63 5.58
CA VAL A 35 2.75 -2.09 5.83
C VAL A 35 2.74 -3.56 6.23
N VAL A 36 3.04 -4.42 5.26
CA VAL A 36 3.52 -5.79 5.48
C VAL A 36 4.81 -5.90 4.68
N ASP A 37 5.95 -5.88 5.39
CA ASP A 37 7.25 -5.60 4.77
C ASP A 37 8.36 -6.54 5.27
N PRO A 38 8.45 -7.76 4.72
CA PRO A 38 9.55 -8.68 5.03
C PRO A 38 10.90 -8.14 4.56
N GLY A 39 10.90 -7.23 3.58
CA GLY A 39 12.09 -6.65 2.96
C GLY A 39 12.56 -5.34 3.60
N VAL A 40 12.12 -5.03 4.83
CA VAL A 40 12.53 -3.81 5.54
C VAL A 40 14.06 -3.70 5.63
N GLY A 41 14.59 -2.50 5.39
CA GLY A 41 16.04 -2.25 5.36
C GLY A 41 16.74 -2.66 4.04
N SER A 42 16.02 -3.26 3.10
CA SER A 42 16.55 -3.53 1.75
C SER A 42 16.48 -2.29 0.84
N LYS A 43 16.79 -2.49 -0.44
CA LYS A 43 16.69 -1.46 -1.50
C LYS A 43 15.26 -1.24 -2.02
N ARG A 44 14.27 -1.98 -1.51
CA ARG A 44 12.86 -1.86 -1.96
C ARG A 44 12.32 -0.45 -1.67
N ASN A 45 11.67 0.16 -2.66
CA ASN A 45 11.15 1.50 -2.52
C ASN A 45 9.83 1.52 -1.73
N ILE A 46 9.39 2.71 -1.34
CA ILE A 46 8.02 2.92 -0.88
C ILE A 46 7.26 3.52 -2.07
N LEU A 47 6.13 2.92 -2.43
CA LEU A 47 5.22 3.42 -3.44
C LEU A 47 4.21 4.35 -2.81
N CYS A 48 4.00 5.50 -3.45
CA CYS A 48 2.83 6.35 -3.26
C CYS A 48 2.02 6.35 -4.55
N VAL A 49 0.76 5.90 -4.47
CA VAL A 49 -0.18 5.79 -5.60
C VAL A 49 -1.33 6.75 -5.37
N GLU A 50 -1.62 7.58 -6.36
CA GLU A 50 -2.83 8.40 -6.42
C GLU A 50 -3.75 7.86 -7.52
N THR A 51 -5.01 7.70 -7.15
CA THR A 51 -6.11 7.36 -8.06
C THR A 51 -7.16 8.47 -8.03
N ASN A 52 -8.19 8.35 -8.86
CA ASN A 52 -9.34 9.26 -8.80
C ASN A 52 -10.04 9.32 -7.44
N ASN A 53 -9.97 8.23 -6.68
CA ASN A 53 -10.78 8.08 -5.48
C ASN A 53 -9.94 8.05 -4.21
N HIS A 54 -8.71 7.52 -4.23
CA HIS A 54 -7.94 7.20 -3.03
C HIS A 54 -6.44 7.41 -3.23
N TYR A 55 -5.73 7.44 -2.10
CA TYR A 55 -4.27 7.49 -2.05
C TYR A 55 -3.76 6.24 -1.31
N PHE A 56 -2.68 5.63 -1.80
CA PHE A 56 -2.10 4.43 -1.20
C PHE A 56 -0.61 4.60 -0.97
N LEU A 57 -0.14 4.22 0.21
CA LEU A 57 1.27 4.22 0.61
C LEU A 57 1.63 2.82 1.11
N ALA A 58 2.59 2.16 0.44
CA ALA A 58 3.01 0.82 0.81
C ALA A 58 4.44 0.51 0.32
N PRO A 59 5.12 -0.51 0.86
CA PRO A 59 6.34 -1.06 0.27
C PRO A 59 6.11 -1.54 -1.17
N ASP A 60 7.12 -1.35 -2.03
CA ASP A 60 7.13 -1.92 -3.37
C ASP A 60 7.45 -3.41 -3.34
N ASN A 61 6.47 -4.22 -2.92
CA ASN A 61 6.62 -5.66 -2.78
C ASN A 61 5.40 -6.44 -3.31
N GLY A 62 4.51 -5.77 -4.04
CA GLY A 62 3.27 -6.35 -4.57
C GLY A 62 2.02 -6.12 -3.72
N LEU A 63 2.11 -5.48 -2.54
CA LEU A 63 0.94 -5.20 -1.70
C LEU A 63 -0.15 -4.41 -2.44
N LEU A 64 0.23 -3.46 -3.30
CA LEU A 64 -0.70 -2.65 -4.08
C LEU A 64 -1.12 -3.26 -5.42
N LYS A 65 -0.75 -4.51 -5.72
CA LYS A 65 -1.04 -5.15 -7.02
C LYS A 65 -2.53 -5.11 -7.37
N VAL A 66 -3.39 -5.31 -6.38
CA VAL A 66 -4.86 -5.31 -6.50
C VAL A 66 -5.41 -3.94 -6.91
N ILE A 67 -4.80 -2.86 -6.42
CA ILE A 67 -5.24 -1.49 -6.70
C ILE A 67 -5.04 -1.18 -8.19
N HIS A 68 -3.95 -1.64 -8.78
CA HIS A 68 -3.68 -1.49 -10.22
C HIS A 68 -4.76 -2.15 -11.11
N PHE A 69 -5.46 -3.16 -10.60
CA PHE A 69 -6.55 -3.82 -11.34
C PHE A 69 -7.93 -3.22 -11.07
N THR A 70 -8.10 -2.47 -9.99
CA THR A 70 -9.42 -1.95 -9.57
C THR A 70 -9.59 -0.45 -9.74
N GLU A 71 -8.51 0.31 -9.73
CA GLU A 71 -8.56 1.75 -9.89
C GLU A 71 -7.58 2.21 -10.99
N GLU A 72 -7.99 3.25 -11.72
CA GLU A 72 -7.11 3.93 -12.65
C GLU A 72 -6.09 4.76 -11.87
N ILE A 73 -4.81 4.51 -12.14
CA ILE A 73 -3.68 5.18 -11.49
C ILE A 73 -3.33 6.44 -12.28
N TYR A 74 -3.34 7.59 -11.60
CA TYR A 74 -3.03 8.89 -12.18
C TYR A 74 -1.58 9.31 -11.92
N LEU A 75 -1.05 8.91 -10.76
CA LEU A 75 0.32 9.20 -10.37
C LEU A 75 0.89 8.06 -9.54
N LEU A 76 2.11 7.66 -9.89
CA LEU A 76 2.92 6.70 -9.14
C LEU A 76 4.25 7.35 -8.80
N LEU A 77 4.54 7.51 -7.51
CA LEU A 77 5.80 8.07 -7.02
C LEU A 77 6.58 7.03 -6.23
N TRP A 78 7.89 7.03 -6.46
CA TRP A 78 8.86 6.20 -5.74
C TRP A 78 9.51 7.05 -4.67
N LEU A 79 9.09 6.87 -3.42
CA LEU A 79 9.73 7.53 -2.30
C LEU A 79 11.01 6.78 -1.97
N HIS A 80 12.13 7.39 -2.37
CA HIS A 80 13.44 6.92 -1.99
C HIS A 80 13.61 7.22 -0.49
N GLY A 81 14.01 6.20 0.27
CA GLY A 81 14.28 6.38 1.68
C GLY A 81 15.32 7.48 1.88
N LEU A 82 14.99 8.45 2.74
CA LEU A 82 15.98 9.15 3.55
C LEU A 82 16.66 8.08 4.42
N GLN A 83 17.59 7.30 3.85
CA GLN A 83 18.47 6.45 4.60
C GLN A 83 19.46 7.37 5.33
N LYS A 84 19.02 7.92 6.46
CA LYS A 84 19.90 8.55 7.42
C LYS A 84 20.65 7.45 8.16
N GLY A 85 21.98 7.51 8.09
CA GLY A 85 22.92 7.14 9.15
C GLY A 85 23.05 5.66 9.46
#